data_AF-A0A1C2IAV6-F1
#
_entry.id   AF-A0A1C2IAV6-F1
#
_cell.length_a   1.000
_cell.length_b   1.000
_cell.length_c   1.000
_cell.angle_alpha   90.00
_cell.angle_beta   90.00
_cell.angle_gamma   90.00
#
_symmetry.space_group_name_H-M   'P 1'
#
loop_
_entity.id
_entity.type
_entity.pdbx_description
1 polymer ?
#
loop_
_entity_poly.entity_id
_entity_poly.type
_entity_poly.pdbx_seq_one_letter_code
_entity_poly.pdbx_strand_id
1 'polypeptide(L)'
;MFSTLSSGERQNHNKLARGYYRTDDSTTQGICHALALQGDKAVLFDPCCGEGIVASDLQKYLGEDQCTTYGVEIAGERFKKSAAILQNVLHGDALYLVASSSWASLLFFNPPYDWVKVKDKRLRLEQLFWEAHASRLIPGGVLVAVLPDYLFYRDAPRMAEFFSNYLQKGTTLVYRADTDKFKQIVVIGYRKKSEAGKALDPDIDLRNLLLTPDAELPALPKEPLATPFLIPDGRTPDTFRINHLTKEYVEMVLAKNPQFDKEVQQFLQTQNALSQKLRSVRQLRDGHIPALLASGGLDGHLEDEQGRFLVRGTVQTVMEVLEGAEAEETQKKTVTTSVRKHITQILAWDLSNFQLIRIS
;
A
#
# COMPACT_ATOMS: atom_id res chain seq x y z
N MET A 1 32.31 12.76 -10.48
CA MET A 1 32.10 12.87 -11.95
C MET A 1 30.81 12.16 -12.28
N PHE A 2 29.73 12.91 -12.52
CA PHE A 2 28.41 12.36 -12.79
C PHE A 2 28.35 11.80 -14.21
N SER A 3 28.17 10.49 -14.36
CA SER A 3 27.74 9.90 -15.62
C SER A 3 26.24 10.13 -15.76
N THR A 4 25.85 10.86 -16.80
CA THR A 4 24.49 11.06 -17.30
C THR A 4 23.61 9.82 -17.08
N LEU A 5 22.52 9.99 -16.31
CA LEU A 5 21.47 9.00 -16.17
C LEU A 5 20.93 8.65 -17.56
N SER A 6 21.20 7.41 -17.96
CA SER A 6 20.88 6.77 -19.24
C SER A 6 19.49 7.15 -19.76
N SER A 7 19.49 7.94 -20.83
CA SER A 7 18.35 8.28 -21.67
C SER A 7 18.13 7.12 -22.65
N GLY A 8 17.29 6.15 -22.28
CA GLY A 8 16.94 5.04 -23.16
C GLY A 8 15.92 4.11 -22.52
N GLU A 9 14.83 3.83 -23.24
CA GLU A 9 13.70 2.93 -22.90
C GLU A 9 12.64 3.40 -21.87
N ARG A 10 12.83 4.55 -21.22
CA ARG A 10 11.96 4.99 -20.09
C ARG A 10 10.61 5.65 -20.46
N GLN A 11 10.27 5.83 -21.73
CA GLN A 11 9.12 6.68 -22.12
C GLN A 11 7.76 5.97 -22.31
N ASN A 12 7.67 4.63 -22.22
CA ASN A 12 6.45 3.90 -22.63
C ASN A 12 5.74 3.07 -21.54
N HIS A 13 5.48 3.63 -20.35
CA HIS A 13 4.57 2.98 -19.37
C HIS A 13 3.49 3.92 -18.81
N ASN A 14 3.05 4.90 -19.60
CA ASN A 14 2.13 5.95 -19.17
C ASN A 14 0.63 5.65 -19.47
N LYS A 15 0.21 4.39 -19.55
CA LYS A 15 -1.20 4.05 -19.84
C LYS A 15 -1.83 3.03 -18.88
N LEU A 16 -2.86 3.53 -18.18
CA LEU A 16 -4.12 2.85 -17.84
C LEU A 16 -4.02 1.59 -16.95
N ALA A 17 -3.83 1.80 -15.64
CA ALA A 17 -4.47 0.98 -14.61
C ALA A 17 -4.52 1.73 -13.28
N ARG A 18 -5.73 2.02 -12.77
CA ARG A 18 -6.00 2.38 -11.35
C ARG A 18 -5.35 3.65 -10.77
N GLY A 19 -5.33 4.76 -11.51
CA GLY A 19 -4.99 6.08 -10.92
C GLY A 19 -3.54 6.27 -10.45
N TYR A 20 -2.61 5.45 -10.94
CA TYR A 20 -1.17 5.58 -10.68
C TYR A 20 -0.53 6.65 -11.57
N TYR A 21 0.15 7.62 -10.96
CA TYR A 21 0.92 8.65 -11.64
C TYR A 21 2.34 8.70 -11.06
N ARG A 22 3.30 8.21 -11.83
CA ARG A 22 4.72 8.27 -11.46
C ARG A 22 5.18 9.73 -11.47
N THR A 23 5.87 10.14 -10.41
CA THR A 23 6.65 11.39 -10.38
C THR A 23 7.77 11.29 -11.41
N ASP A 24 7.89 12.28 -12.29
CA ASP A 24 8.90 12.29 -13.33
C ASP A 24 10.31 12.53 -12.76
N ASP A 25 11.32 12.09 -13.51
CA ASP A 25 12.72 12.10 -13.07
C ASP A 25 13.23 13.53 -12.76
N SER A 26 12.75 14.56 -13.48
CA SER A 26 13.15 15.96 -13.27
C SER A 26 12.57 16.51 -11.96
N THR A 27 11.29 16.24 -11.70
CA THR A 27 10.66 16.55 -10.41
C THR A 27 11.36 15.84 -9.26
N THR A 28 11.70 14.56 -9.40
CA THR A 28 12.45 13.81 -8.38
C THR A 28 13.84 14.39 -8.14
N GLN A 29 14.57 14.77 -9.18
CA GLN A 29 15.89 15.40 -9.04
C GLN A 29 15.80 16.75 -8.33
N GLY A 30 14.82 17.58 -8.68
CA GLY A 30 14.58 18.85 -8.01
C GLY A 30 14.22 18.69 -6.53
N ILE A 31 13.48 17.64 -6.17
CA ILE A 31 13.22 17.29 -4.77
C ILE A 31 14.52 16.91 -4.07
N CYS A 32 15.37 16.08 -4.68
CA CYS A 32 16.66 15.70 -4.10
C CYS A 32 17.50 16.95 -3.75
N HIS A 33 17.61 17.89 -4.68
CA HIS A 33 18.34 19.15 -4.48
C HIS A 33 17.78 20.03 -3.35
N ALA A 34 16.52 19.82 -2.94
CA ALA A 34 15.92 20.54 -1.81
C ALA A 34 16.18 19.87 -0.45
N LEU A 35 16.70 18.65 -0.41
CA LEU A 35 16.84 17.84 0.80
C LEU A 35 18.31 17.63 1.18
N ALA A 36 18.56 17.48 2.47
CA ALA A 36 19.83 17.00 3.00
C ALA A 36 19.61 16.28 4.33
N LEU A 37 20.56 15.44 4.75
CA LEU A 37 20.51 14.79 6.05
C LEU A 37 20.99 15.73 7.17
N GLN A 38 20.27 15.71 8.30
CA GLN A 38 20.73 16.30 9.57
C GLN A 38 21.42 15.27 10.47
N GLY A 39 21.02 14.01 10.36
CA GLY A 39 21.56 12.88 11.13
C GLY A 39 21.89 11.69 10.24
N ASP A 40 22.19 10.55 10.85
CA ASP A 40 22.74 9.38 10.16
C ASP A 40 21.72 8.26 9.93
N LYS A 41 20.49 8.41 10.43
CA LYS A 41 19.46 7.36 10.41
C LYS A 41 18.11 7.90 9.94
N ALA A 42 18.08 8.44 8.73
CA ALA A 42 16.82 8.82 8.11
C ALA A 42 15.92 7.58 7.85
N VAL A 43 14.61 7.80 7.95
CA VAL A 43 13.61 6.78 7.62
C VAL A 43 12.62 7.39 6.65
N LEU A 44 12.65 6.91 5.40
CA LEU A 44 11.76 7.33 4.32
C LEU A 44 10.53 6.41 4.29
N PHE A 45 9.34 7.00 4.37
CA PHE A 45 8.09 6.30 4.18
C PHE A 45 7.34 6.83 2.95
N ASP A 46 6.90 5.91 2.09
CA ASP A 46 6.01 6.17 0.97
C ASP A 46 4.76 5.25 1.05
N PRO A 47 3.57 5.77 1.37
CA PRO A 47 2.35 4.98 1.49
C PRO A 47 1.80 4.50 0.13
N CYS A 48 2.34 4.95 -1.00
CA CYS A 48 1.90 4.56 -2.35
C CYS A 48 3.12 4.48 -3.29
N CYS A 49 4.05 3.58 -2.98
CA CYS A 49 5.39 3.61 -3.54
C CYS A 49 5.51 3.20 -5.02
N GLY A 50 4.46 2.60 -5.61
CA GLY A 50 4.52 2.14 -6.99
C GLY A 50 5.63 1.12 -7.19
N GLU A 51 6.48 1.36 -8.18
CA GLU A 51 7.68 0.55 -8.44
C GLU A 51 8.86 0.90 -7.52
N GLY A 52 8.71 1.86 -6.59
CA GLY A 52 9.73 2.22 -5.60
C GLY A 52 10.85 3.14 -6.11
N ILE A 53 10.78 3.58 -7.37
CA ILE A 53 11.86 4.33 -8.05
C ILE A 53 12.20 5.62 -7.31
N VAL A 54 11.18 6.44 -6.97
CA VAL A 54 11.41 7.74 -6.32
C VAL A 54 12.01 7.56 -4.93
N ALA A 55 11.48 6.63 -4.13
CA ALA A 55 12.02 6.31 -2.82
C ALA A 55 13.47 5.79 -2.90
N SER A 56 13.80 4.99 -3.93
CA SER A 56 15.15 4.51 -4.18
C SER A 56 16.10 5.63 -4.59
N ASP A 57 15.67 6.55 -5.46
CA ASP A 57 16.48 7.69 -5.90
C ASP A 57 16.74 8.67 -4.74
N LEU A 58 15.72 8.94 -3.92
CA LEU A 58 15.87 9.73 -2.70
C LEU A 58 16.82 9.05 -1.70
N GLN A 59 16.69 7.74 -1.49
CA GLN A 59 17.61 6.99 -0.65
C GLN A 59 19.05 7.08 -1.16
N LYS A 60 19.29 6.87 -2.45
CA LYS A 60 20.63 6.97 -3.05
C LYS A 60 21.23 8.36 -2.89
N TYR A 61 20.42 9.39 -3.09
CA TYR A 61 20.85 10.78 -2.93
C TYR A 61 21.22 11.11 -1.47
N LEU A 62 20.43 10.60 -0.52
CA LEU A 62 20.66 10.82 0.92
C LEU A 62 21.76 9.89 1.48
N GLY A 63 22.05 8.77 0.82
CA GLY A 63 22.98 7.75 1.25
C GLY A 63 22.26 6.44 1.60
N GLU A 64 22.60 5.35 0.89
CA GLU A 64 21.92 4.05 1.03
C GLU A 64 22.00 3.48 2.45
N ASP A 65 23.14 3.65 3.13
CA ASP A 65 23.35 3.19 4.51
C ASP A 65 22.73 4.11 5.58
N GLN A 66 22.38 5.35 5.19
CA GLN A 66 21.88 6.39 6.10
C GLN A 66 20.36 6.58 6.03
N CYS A 67 19.71 6.01 5.02
CA CYS A 67 18.27 6.14 4.80
C CYS A 67 17.63 4.76 4.69
N THR A 68 16.74 4.38 5.60
CA THR A 68 15.95 3.13 5.48
C THR A 68 14.61 3.41 4.82
N THR A 69 14.24 2.63 3.80
CA THR A 69 12.97 2.82 3.08
C THR A 69 11.86 1.89 3.56
N TYR A 70 10.66 2.45 3.61
CA TYR A 70 9.40 1.78 3.89
C TYR A 70 8.36 2.15 2.83
N GLY A 71 7.67 1.15 2.28
CA GLY A 71 6.72 1.32 1.20
C GLY A 71 5.46 0.47 1.36
N VAL A 72 4.35 0.93 0.80
CA VAL A 72 3.17 0.11 0.54
C VAL A 72 2.78 0.23 -0.92
N GLU A 73 2.42 -0.88 -1.54
CA GLU A 73 1.90 -0.92 -2.92
C GLU A 73 0.77 -1.94 -3.05
N ILE A 74 -0.29 -1.56 -3.75
CA ILE A 74 -1.53 -2.35 -3.92
C ILE A 74 -1.50 -3.31 -5.12
N ALA A 75 -0.71 -3.00 -6.16
CA ALA A 75 -0.61 -3.81 -7.36
C ALA A 75 0.56 -4.78 -7.29
N GLY A 76 0.27 -6.08 -7.37
CA GLY A 76 1.24 -7.16 -7.23
C GLY A 76 2.52 -7.02 -8.07
N GLU A 77 2.40 -6.68 -9.35
CA GLU A 77 3.57 -6.52 -10.22
C GLU A 77 4.45 -5.33 -9.84
N ARG A 78 3.84 -4.22 -9.39
CA ARG A 78 4.60 -3.05 -8.91
C ARG A 78 5.21 -3.33 -7.54
N PHE A 79 4.50 -4.03 -6.67
CA PHE A 79 5.00 -4.51 -5.39
C PHE A 79 6.24 -5.39 -5.56
N LYS A 80 6.25 -6.35 -6.50
CA LYS A 80 7.43 -7.18 -6.78
C LYS A 80 8.63 -6.34 -7.18
N LYS A 81 8.43 -5.32 -8.02
CA LYS A 81 9.50 -4.39 -8.46
C LYS A 81 10.01 -3.53 -7.31
N SER A 82 9.13 -2.93 -6.51
CA SER A 82 9.54 -2.10 -5.37
C SER A 82 10.22 -2.93 -4.27
N ALA A 83 9.73 -4.12 -3.98
CA ALA A 83 10.34 -5.04 -3.01
C ALA A 83 11.70 -5.61 -3.44
N ALA A 84 12.13 -5.37 -4.69
CA ALA A 84 13.46 -5.72 -5.18
C ALA A 84 14.49 -4.58 -4.98
N ILE A 85 14.03 -3.34 -4.79
CA ILE A 85 14.91 -2.16 -4.70
C ILE A 85 14.78 -1.37 -3.38
N LEU A 86 13.70 -1.59 -2.62
CA LEU A 86 13.45 -0.98 -1.31
C LEU A 86 13.60 -2.03 -0.20
N GLN A 87 13.91 -1.59 1.02
CA GLN A 87 14.21 -2.50 2.13
C GLN A 87 12.94 -3.11 2.74
N ASN A 88 11.89 -2.31 2.96
CA ASN A 88 10.67 -2.76 3.64
C ASN A 88 9.42 -2.40 2.84
N VAL A 89 8.89 -3.33 2.06
CA VAL A 89 7.67 -3.10 1.27
C VAL A 89 6.57 -4.09 1.66
N LEU A 90 5.36 -3.57 1.87
CA LEU A 90 4.16 -4.39 2.07
C LEU A 90 3.28 -4.37 0.83
N HIS A 91 2.71 -5.53 0.50
CA HIS A 91 1.70 -5.64 -0.54
C HIS A 91 0.30 -5.50 0.07
N GLY A 92 -0.46 -4.51 -0.40
CA GLY A 92 -1.85 -4.31 -0.01
C GLY A 92 -2.30 -2.87 -0.12
N ASP A 93 -3.53 -2.60 0.31
CA ASP A 93 -4.07 -1.26 0.37
C ASP A 93 -3.56 -0.52 1.62
N ALA A 94 -2.88 0.60 1.39
CA ALA A 94 -2.29 1.43 2.44
C ALA A 94 -3.33 1.99 3.42
N LEU A 95 -4.60 2.13 3.03
CA LEU A 95 -5.67 2.52 3.95
C LEU A 95 -5.93 1.48 5.06
N TYR A 96 -5.47 0.25 4.87
CA TYR A 96 -5.52 -0.82 5.88
C TYR A 96 -4.17 -1.08 6.57
N LEU A 97 -3.18 -0.19 6.38
CA LEU A 97 -1.89 -0.28 7.04
C LEU A 97 -2.03 -0.12 8.55
N VAL A 98 -1.59 -1.13 9.29
CA VAL A 98 -1.39 -1.05 10.74
C VAL A 98 0.07 -0.69 10.98
N ALA A 99 0.30 0.56 11.40
CA ALA A 99 1.62 1.02 11.77
C ALA A 99 1.62 1.86 13.06
N SER A 100 2.78 1.99 13.68
CA SER A 100 3.03 2.95 14.78
C SER A 100 2.98 4.39 14.26
N SER A 101 2.79 5.38 15.15
CA SER A 101 2.83 6.80 14.78
C SER A 101 4.24 7.37 14.99
N SER A 102 4.54 8.47 14.30
CA SER A 102 5.77 9.25 14.45
C SER A 102 7.04 8.39 14.40
N TRP A 103 7.39 7.82 13.26
CA TRP A 103 8.60 7.01 13.09
C TRP A 103 9.43 7.39 11.85
N ALA A 104 8.77 7.73 10.75
CA ALA A 104 9.44 8.20 9.54
C ALA A 104 10.00 9.60 9.78
N SER A 105 11.20 9.89 9.29
CA SER A 105 11.76 11.25 9.30
C SER A 105 11.59 11.98 7.97
N LEU A 106 11.34 11.24 6.90
CA LEU A 106 10.92 11.74 5.59
C LEU A 106 9.63 11.02 5.15
N LEU A 107 8.57 11.78 4.86
CA LEU A 107 7.34 11.25 4.27
C LEU A 107 7.23 11.74 2.83
N PHE A 108 7.37 10.81 1.88
CA PHE A 108 7.08 11.08 0.49
C PHE A 108 5.61 10.78 0.21
N PHE A 109 4.82 11.79 -0.10
CA PHE A 109 3.37 11.71 -0.21
C PHE A 109 2.91 12.00 -1.63
N ASN A 110 2.78 10.95 -2.43
CA ASN A 110 2.19 10.98 -3.76
C ASN A 110 1.05 9.93 -3.85
N PRO A 111 -0.10 10.17 -3.20
CA PRO A 111 -1.22 9.24 -3.18
C PRO A 111 -1.87 9.09 -4.57
N PRO A 112 -2.71 8.07 -4.80
CA PRO A 112 -3.47 7.94 -6.04
C PRO A 112 -4.49 9.10 -6.18
N TYR A 113 -4.59 9.66 -7.39
CA TYR A 113 -5.51 10.76 -7.68
C TYR A 113 -6.86 10.24 -8.16
N ASP A 114 -7.70 9.81 -7.24
CA ASP A 114 -9.00 9.25 -7.57
C ASP A 114 -10.08 9.57 -6.53
N TRP A 115 -11.32 9.26 -6.89
CA TRP A 115 -12.47 9.34 -6.02
C TRP A 115 -12.90 7.95 -5.57
N VAL A 116 -13.22 7.82 -4.29
CA VAL A 116 -13.87 6.62 -3.75
C VAL A 116 -15.23 6.98 -3.17
N LYS A 117 -16.19 6.06 -3.33
CA LYS A 117 -17.50 6.17 -2.70
C LYS A 117 -17.43 5.52 -1.32
N VAL A 118 -17.53 6.33 -0.27
CA VAL A 118 -17.61 5.88 1.13
C VAL A 118 -19.01 6.16 1.63
N LYS A 119 -19.82 5.10 1.80
CA LYS A 119 -21.26 5.21 2.07
C LYS A 119 -21.93 6.04 0.96
N ASP A 120 -22.63 7.11 1.31
CA ASP A 120 -23.29 8.02 0.36
C ASP A 120 -22.43 9.23 -0.04
N LYS A 121 -21.17 9.30 0.39
CA LYS A 121 -20.26 10.40 0.10
C LYS A 121 -19.18 9.97 -0.88
N ARG A 122 -18.86 10.86 -1.83
CA ARG A 122 -17.70 10.73 -2.70
C ARG A 122 -16.54 11.49 -2.06
N LEU A 123 -15.45 10.80 -1.73
CA LEU A 123 -14.27 11.37 -1.09
C LEU A 123 -13.05 11.21 -1.99
N ARG A 124 -12.13 12.19 -1.93
CA ARG A 124 -10.83 12.12 -2.59
C ARG A 124 -9.94 11.12 -1.85
N LEU A 125 -9.27 10.24 -2.59
CA LEU A 125 -8.30 9.31 -2.01
C LEU A 125 -7.14 10.06 -1.35
N GLU A 126 -6.71 11.18 -1.91
CA GLU A 126 -5.64 12.00 -1.32
C GLU A 126 -5.97 12.44 0.11
N GLN A 127 -7.24 12.78 0.37
CA GLN A 127 -7.71 13.15 1.70
C GLN A 127 -7.68 11.96 2.67
N LEU A 128 -8.16 10.79 2.22
CA LEU A 128 -8.16 9.58 3.04
C LEU A 128 -6.74 9.09 3.36
N PHE A 129 -5.84 9.15 2.37
CA PHE A 129 -4.42 8.84 2.55
C PHE A 129 -3.76 9.80 3.54
N TRP A 130 -4.07 11.09 3.44
CA TRP A 130 -3.56 12.07 4.40
C TRP A 130 -4.00 11.76 5.83
N GLU A 131 -5.31 11.55 6.03
CA GLU A 131 -5.88 11.21 7.34
C GLU A 131 -5.27 9.91 7.91
N ALA A 132 -4.97 8.92 7.06
CA ALA A 132 -4.37 7.64 7.46
C ALA A 132 -2.85 7.72 7.77
N HIS A 133 -2.10 8.56 7.05
CA HIS A 133 -0.64 8.47 7.01
C HIS A 133 0.12 9.70 7.51
N ALA A 134 -0.50 10.88 7.63
CA ALA A 134 0.19 12.07 8.12
C ALA A 134 0.78 11.89 9.53
N SER A 135 0.17 11.04 10.36
CA SER A 135 0.67 10.75 11.72
C SER A 135 1.98 9.94 11.75
N ARG A 136 2.45 9.39 10.62
CA ARG A 136 3.64 8.53 10.55
C ARG A 136 4.95 9.31 10.57
N LEU A 137 4.98 10.54 10.04
CA LEU A 137 6.15 11.41 10.05
C LEU A 137 6.42 11.93 11.46
N ILE A 138 7.65 11.95 11.97
CA ILE A 138 7.97 12.49 13.30
C ILE A 138 7.81 14.02 13.38
N PRO A 139 7.53 14.60 14.56
CA PRO A 139 7.64 16.04 14.75
C PRO A 139 9.04 16.56 14.36
N GLY A 140 9.11 17.57 13.51
CA GLY A 140 10.35 18.06 12.92
C GLY A 140 10.85 17.27 11.70
N GLY A 141 10.19 16.16 11.33
CA GLY A 141 10.46 15.45 10.09
C GLY A 141 10.00 16.23 8.86
N VAL A 142 10.49 15.85 7.69
CA VAL A 142 10.20 16.53 6.41
C VAL A 142 9.07 15.80 5.67
N LEU A 143 8.04 16.55 5.28
CA LEU A 143 7.04 16.12 4.32
C LEU A 143 7.48 16.59 2.92
N VAL A 144 7.39 15.70 1.94
CA VAL A 144 7.43 16.03 0.51
C VAL A 144 6.12 15.52 -0.09
N ALA A 145 5.20 16.41 -0.44
CA ALA A 145 3.92 16.05 -1.04
C ALA A 145 3.85 16.46 -2.51
N VAL A 146 3.54 15.51 -3.39
CA VAL A 146 3.33 15.75 -4.82
C VAL A 146 1.84 15.59 -5.10
N LEU A 147 1.15 16.71 -5.35
CA LEU A 147 -0.31 16.76 -5.46
C LEU A 147 -0.73 17.68 -6.61
N PRO A 148 -1.88 17.45 -7.25
CA PRO A 148 -2.40 18.37 -8.25
C PRO A 148 -2.90 19.66 -7.58
N ASP A 149 -2.63 20.82 -8.18
CA ASP A 149 -3.05 22.12 -7.65
C ASP A 149 -4.57 22.23 -7.42
N TYR A 150 -5.37 21.71 -8.35
CA TYR A 150 -6.84 21.69 -8.29
C TYR A 150 -7.40 20.92 -7.10
N LEU A 151 -6.60 20.07 -6.45
CA LEU A 151 -7.01 19.41 -5.21
C LEU A 151 -7.36 20.44 -4.15
N PHE A 152 -6.59 21.52 -4.05
CA PHE A 152 -6.70 22.48 -2.95
C PHE A 152 -7.78 23.53 -3.18
N TYR A 153 -8.02 24.00 -4.40
CA TYR A 153 -9.03 25.05 -4.62
C TYR A 153 -10.39 24.52 -5.11
N ARG A 154 -10.44 23.29 -5.64
CA ARG A 154 -11.66 22.73 -6.27
C ARG A 154 -12.13 21.42 -5.64
N ASP A 155 -11.28 20.40 -5.58
CA ASP A 155 -11.75 19.03 -5.33
C ASP A 155 -11.79 18.64 -3.84
N ALA A 156 -10.85 19.13 -3.03
CA ALA A 156 -10.81 18.94 -1.58
C ALA A 156 -10.13 20.11 -0.83
N PRO A 157 -10.78 21.30 -0.73
CA PRO A 157 -10.17 22.47 -0.09
C PRO A 157 -9.73 22.31 1.36
N ARG A 158 -10.31 21.32 2.06
CA ARG A 158 -9.88 20.91 3.40
C ARG A 158 -8.41 20.46 3.45
N MET A 159 -7.84 20.01 2.33
CA MET A 159 -6.42 19.67 2.26
C MET A 159 -5.51 20.87 2.56
N ALA A 160 -5.90 22.09 2.15
CA ALA A 160 -5.13 23.30 2.48
C ALA A 160 -5.14 23.58 3.99
N GLU A 161 -6.25 23.29 4.66
CA GLU A 161 -6.37 23.39 6.13
C GLU A 161 -5.55 22.32 6.83
N PHE A 162 -5.53 21.10 6.31
CA PHE A 162 -4.70 20.04 6.84
C PHE A 162 -3.21 20.42 6.80
N PHE A 163 -2.74 20.93 5.66
CA PHE A 163 -1.34 21.31 5.49
C PHE A 163 -0.96 22.51 6.37
N SER A 164 -1.79 23.56 6.44
CA SER A 164 -1.52 24.74 7.26
C SER A 164 -1.52 24.46 8.76
N ASN A 165 -2.35 23.51 9.22
CA ASN A 165 -2.37 23.08 10.61
C ASN A 165 -1.19 22.14 10.93
N TYR A 166 -0.71 21.38 9.96
CA TYR A 166 0.28 20.33 10.15
C TYR A 166 1.74 20.78 10.01
N LEU A 167 2.02 21.68 9.07
CA LEU A 167 3.39 22.12 8.71
C LEU A 167 3.83 23.37 9.46
N GLN A 168 5.11 23.44 9.81
CA GLN A 168 5.68 24.54 10.59
C GLN A 168 5.58 25.87 9.84
N LYS A 169 4.97 26.86 10.52
CA LYS A 169 4.67 28.17 9.97
C LYS A 169 5.94 28.85 9.43
N GLY A 170 5.86 29.37 8.21
CA GLY A 170 6.94 30.13 7.57
C GLY A 170 8.13 29.31 7.09
N THR A 171 8.04 27.98 7.13
CA THR A 171 9.12 27.09 6.66
C THR A 171 8.76 26.29 5.41
N THR A 172 7.48 26.31 5.02
CA THR A 172 6.99 25.49 3.90
C THR A 172 7.27 26.19 2.57
N LEU A 173 7.84 25.45 1.62
CA LEU A 173 8.03 25.91 0.25
C LEU A 173 7.13 25.09 -0.69
N VAL A 174 6.52 25.78 -1.65
CA VAL A 174 5.66 25.18 -2.67
C VAL A 174 6.25 25.47 -4.03
N TYR A 175 6.50 24.42 -4.81
CA TYR A 175 7.10 24.50 -6.13
C TYR A 175 6.14 23.97 -7.19
N ARG A 176 6.30 24.43 -8.43
CA ARG A 176 5.70 23.77 -9.59
C ARG A 176 6.53 22.53 -9.93
N ALA A 177 5.87 21.39 -10.14
CA ALA A 177 6.52 20.19 -10.71
C ALA A 177 6.93 20.45 -12.16
N ASP A 178 7.93 19.74 -12.68
CA ASP A 178 8.47 20.02 -14.03
C ASP A 178 7.54 19.52 -15.16
N THR A 179 6.53 18.71 -14.83
CA THR A 179 5.56 18.17 -15.79
C THR A 179 4.24 18.94 -15.83
N ASP A 180 3.83 19.37 -17.02
CA ASP A 180 2.57 20.08 -17.26
C ASP A 180 1.33 19.17 -17.25
N LYS A 181 1.49 17.84 -17.22
CA LYS A 181 0.38 16.90 -17.46
C LYS A 181 -0.74 16.97 -16.42
N PHE A 182 -0.41 17.35 -15.18
CA PHE A 182 -1.35 17.36 -14.06
C PHE A 182 -1.35 18.66 -13.24
N LYS A 183 -0.63 19.70 -13.71
CA LYS A 183 -0.37 20.93 -12.92
C LYS A 183 0.00 20.59 -11.46
N GLN A 184 0.92 19.63 -11.32
CA GLN A 184 1.34 19.16 -10.01
C GLN A 184 2.18 20.23 -9.31
N ILE A 185 1.99 20.31 -8.01
CA ILE A 185 2.82 21.10 -7.11
C ILE A 185 3.56 20.16 -6.16
N VAL A 186 4.74 20.60 -5.73
CA VAL A 186 5.53 19.94 -4.71
C VAL A 186 5.54 20.81 -3.47
N VAL A 187 4.96 20.31 -2.38
CA VAL A 187 4.97 20.99 -1.08
C VAL A 187 6.03 20.33 -0.20
N ILE A 188 7.02 21.10 0.25
CA ILE A 188 8.08 20.64 1.15
C ILE A 188 8.04 21.46 2.44
N GLY A 189 7.96 20.79 3.59
CA GLY A 189 7.90 21.48 4.88
C GLY A 189 8.11 20.55 6.06
N TYR A 190 8.40 21.12 7.23
CA TYR A 190 8.58 20.36 8.46
C TYR A 190 7.25 20.10 9.16
N ARG A 191 7.02 18.87 9.66
CA ARG A 191 5.92 18.60 10.60
C ARG A 191 6.13 19.45 11.85
N LYS A 192 5.11 20.18 12.30
CA LYS A 192 5.18 20.98 13.53
C LYS A 192 5.67 20.16 14.73
N LYS A 193 6.59 20.73 15.51
CA LYS A 193 6.96 20.24 16.83
C LYS A 193 5.93 20.77 17.84
N SER A 194 5.19 19.88 18.49
CA SER A 194 4.28 20.27 19.56
C SER A 194 5.11 20.65 20.80
N GLU A 195 5.06 21.91 21.21
CA GLU A 195 5.49 22.32 22.54
C GLU A 195 4.32 22.09 23.52
N ALA A 196 4.60 21.49 24.67
CA ALA A 196 3.59 21.21 25.68
C ALA A 196 2.88 22.52 26.10
N GLY A 197 1.55 22.55 25.97
CA GLY A 197 0.71 23.64 26.49
C GLY A 197 0.52 24.84 25.56
N LYS A 198 1.05 24.85 24.33
CA LYS A 198 0.76 25.91 23.35
C LYS A 198 -0.06 25.40 22.17
N ALA A 199 -1.16 26.09 21.89
CA ALA A 199 -1.80 25.99 20.59
C ALA A 199 -0.82 26.53 19.53
N LEU A 200 -0.58 25.75 18.49
CA LEU A 200 0.28 26.16 17.39
C LEU A 200 -0.57 26.83 16.32
N ASP A 201 -0.25 28.08 15.98
CA ASP A 201 -0.99 28.81 14.96
C ASP A 201 -0.90 28.11 13.60
N PRO A 202 -1.99 28.07 12.82
CA PRO A 202 -1.95 27.63 11.44
C PRO A 202 -1.09 28.57 10.58
N ASP A 203 -0.48 28.02 9.54
CA ASP A 203 0.16 28.82 8.50
C ASP A 203 -0.89 29.35 7.52
N ILE A 204 -1.44 30.54 7.83
CA ILE A 204 -2.49 31.17 7.03
C ILE A 204 -1.99 31.51 5.62
N ASP A 205 -0.71 31.89 5.48
CA ASP A 205 -0.12 32.26 4.20
C ASP A 205 -0.01 31.04 3.29
N LEU A 206 0.46 29.89 3.83
CA LEU A 206 0.45 28.63 3.11
C LEU A 206 -0.99 28.22 2.71
N ARG A 207 -1.96 28.35 3.62
CA ARG A 207 -3.35 28.02 3.32
C ARG A 207 -3.87 28.85 2.14
N ASN A 208 -3.65 30.16 2.17
CA ASN A 208 -4.11 31.07 1.13
C ASN A 208 -3.40 30.80 -0.20
N LEU A 209 -2.09 30.51 -0.18
CA LEU A 209 -1.33 30.12 -1.35
C LEU A 209 -1.93 28.87 -2.02
N LEU A 210 -2.19 27.81 -1.25
CA LEU A 210 -2.76 26.55 -1.77
C LEU A 210 -4.19 26.73 -2.30
N LEU A 211 -4.99 27.63 -1.70
CA LEU A 211 -6.34 27.95 -2.16
C LEU A 211 -6.38 28.87 -3.39
N THR A 212 -5.25 29.47 -3.76
CA THR A 212 -5.18 30.39 -4.90
C THR A 212 -5.00 29.59 -6.20
N PRO A 213 -5.99 29.59 -7.12
CA PRO A 213 -5.86 28.91 -8.40
C PRO A 213 -4.78 29.58 -9.26
N ASP A 214 -4.02 28.77 -9.99
CA ASP A 214 -2.95 29.22 -10.89
C ASP A 214 -1.94 30.18 -10.22
N ALA A 215 -1.67 29.98 -8.92
CA ALA A 215 -0.67 30.75 -8.20
C ALA A 215 0.71 30.65 -8.89
N GLU A 216 1.43 31.78 -8.96
CA GLU A 216 2.80 31.80 -9.50
C GLU A 216 3.76 31.11 -8.52
N LEU A 217 4.08 29.86 -8.80
CA LEU A 217 4.98 29.04 -7.99
C LEU A 217 6.38 28.98 -8.62
N PRO A 218 7.45 29.03 -7.81
CA PRO A 218 8.81 28.84 -8.29
C PRO A 218 8.98 27.42 -8.86
N ALA A 219 9.87 27.27 -9.84
CA ALA A 219 10.29 25.95 -10.30
C ALA A 219 11.14 25.25 -9.24
N LEU A 220 11.16 23.91 -9.28
CA LEU A 220 12.05 23.13 -8.44
C LEU A 220 13.53 23.48 -8.70
N PRO A 221 14.39 23.35 -7.67
CA PRO A 221 15.79 23.74 -7.80
C PRO A 221 16.56 22.80 -8.74
N LYS A 222 17.29 23.38 -9.69
CA LYS A 222 18.16 22.63 -10.63
C LYS A 222 19.50 22.23 -10.03
N GLU A 223 19.88 22.86 -8.92
CA GLU A 223 21.10 22.61 -8.17
C GLU A 223 20.75 22.55 -6.67
N PRO A 224 21.55 21.87 -5.83
CA PRO A 224 21.32 21.80 -4.39
C PRO A 224 21.11 23.19 -3.76
N LEU A 225 20.06 23.32 -2.94
CA LEU A 225 19.76 24.56 -2.23
C LEU A 225 20.89 24.91 -1.25
N ALA A 226 21.20 26.21 -1.12
CA ALA A 226 22.13 26.69 -0.10
C ALA A 226 21.63 26.39 1.33
N THR A 227 20.30 26.37 1.51
CA THR A 227 19.62 26.01 2.76
C THR A 227 18.60 24.90 2.48
N PRO A 228 19.03 23.62 2.44
CA PRO A 228 18.13 22.50 2.18
C PRO A 228 17.25 22.20 3.40
N PHE A 229 16.19 21.42 3.20
CA PHE A 229 15.41 20.84 4.28
C PHE A 229 16.19 19.70 4.93
N LEU A 230 16.51 19.87 6.21
CA LEU A 230 17.35 18.96 6.98
C LEU A 230 16.50 17.83 7.56
N ILE A 231 16.73 16.61 7.10
CA ILE A 231 15.99 15.42 7.53
C ILE A 231 16.62 14.91 8.84
N PRO A 232 15.89 14.92 9.97
CA PRO A 232 16.38 14.37 11.23
C PRO A 232 16.46 12.84 11.21
N ASP A 233 17.02 12.27 12.28
CA ASP A 233 16.94 10.83 12.52
C ASP A 233 15.49 10.38 12.70
N GLY A 234 15.14 9.29 12.03
CA GLY A 234 13.90 8.57 12.24
C GLY A 234 14.08 7.41 13.22
N ARG A 235 13.09 6.52 13.25
CA ARG A 235 13.16 5.27 14.00
C ARG A 235 12.47 4.16 13.24
N THR A 236 12.93 2.93 13.45
CA THR A 236 12.21 1.74 13.00
C THR A 236 10.82 1.73 13.65
N PRO A 237 9.73 1.52 12.87
CA PRO A 237 8.40 1.45 13.44
C PRO A 237 8.20 0.19 14.30
N ASP A 238 7.65 0.34 15.50
CA ASP A 238 7.28 -0.81 16.37
C ASP A 238 6.26 -1.76 15.71
N THR A 239 5.46 -1.24 14.79
CA THR A 239 4.51 -2.02 14.01
C THR A 239 4.49 -1.48 12.60
N PHE A 240 4.59 -2.36 11.61
CA PHE A 240 4.42 -2.05 10.20
C PHE A 240 3.93 -3.32 9.48
N ARG A 241 2.61 -3.45 9.33
CA ARG A 241 2.00 -4.65 8.74
C ARG A 241 0.66 -4.36 8.09
N ILE A 242 0.29 -5.22 7.14
CA ILE A 242 -1.06 -5.32 6.60
C ILE A 242 -1.62 -6.67 7.04
N ASN A 243 -2.84 -6.68 7.59
CA ASN A 243 -3.43 -7.89 8.17
C ASN A 243 -4.03 -8.83 7.13
N HIS A 244 -4.17 -8.35 5.90
CA HIS A 244 -4.68 -9.13 4.78
C HIS A 244 -3.51 -9.82 4.06
N LEU A 245 -3.50 -11.15 4.08
CA LEU A 245 -2.55 -11.93 3.28
C LEU A 245 -3.00 -11.94 1.82
N THR A 246 -2.10 -11.56 0.93
CA THR A 246 -2.31 -11.59 -0.52
C THR A 246 -1.50 -12.74 -1.13
N LYS A 247 -1.94 -13.24 -2.29
CA LYS A 247 -1.25 -14.29 -3.03
C LYS A 247 0.22 -13.91 -3.25
N GLU A 248 0.45 -12.70 -3.73
CA GLU A 248 1.76 -12.17 -4.09
C GLU A 248 2.67 -11.98 -2.87
N TYR A 249 2.11 -11.62 -1.71
CA TYR A 249 2.89 -11.52 -0.48
C TYR A 249 3.35 -12.91 0.00
N VAL A 250 2.45 -13.89 -0.03
CA VAL A 250 2.75 -15.27 0.35
C VAL A 250 3.80 -15.87 -0.60
N GLU A 251 3.63 -15.68 -1.92
CA GLU A 251 4.63 -16.08 -2.92
C GLU A 251 6.02 -15.53 -2.59
N MET A 252 6.10 -14.22 -2.31
CA MET A 252 7.38 -13.60 -2.00
C MET A 252 7.98 -14.12 -0.69
N VAL A 253 7.19 -14.26 0.37
CA VAL A 253 7.68 -14.69 1.68
C VAL A 253 8.12 -16.16 1.66
N LEU A 254 7.32 -17.05 1.08
CA LEU A 254 7.65 -18.47 0.99
C LEU A 254 8.87 -18.71 0.11
N ALA A 255 8.97 -18.01 -1.04
CA ALA A 255 10.13 -18.15 -1.92
C ALA A 255 11.42 -17.62 -1.30
N LYS A 256 11.35 -16.54 -0.52
CA LYS A 256 12.53 -15.93 0.13
C LYS A 256 12.94 -16.63 1.42
N ASN A 257 12.03 -17.36 2.08
CA ASN A 257 12.30 -17.96 3.39
C ASN A 257 11.87 -19.45 3.45
N PRO A 258 12.72 -20.36 2.95
CA PRO A 258 12.47 -21.80 3.02
C PRO A 258 12.32 -22.34 4.45
N GLN A 259 12.91 -21.65 5.44
CA GLN A 259 12.78 -22.03 6.84
C GLN A 259 11.38 -21.70 7.37
N PHE A 260 10.83 -20.55 7.00
CA PHE A 260 9.45 -20.19 7.33
C PHE A 260 8.44 -21.16 6.71
N ASP A 261 8.65 -21.60 5.47
CA ASP A 261 7.82 -22.63 4.83
C ASP A 261 7.79 -23.94 5.64
N LYS A 262 8.96 -24.41 6.11
CA LYS A 262 9.07 -25.57 7.00
C LYS A 262 8.35 -25.37 8.34
N GLU A 263 8.45 -24.19 8.94
CA GLU A 263 7.76 -23.86 10.19
C GLU A 263 6.23 -23.87 10.01
N VAL A 264 5.74 -23.29 8.91
CA VAL A 264 4.31 -23.35 8.54
C VAL A 264 3.88 -24.80 8.31
N GLN A 265 4.68 -25.60 7.61
CA GLN A 265 4.41 -27.02 7.40
C GLN A 265 4.29 -27.77 8.73
N GLN A 266 5.25 -27.60 9.64
CA GLN A 266 5.25 -28.24 10.96
C GLN A 266 4.06 -27.79 11.81
N PHE A 267 3.73 -26.50 11.78
CA PHE A 267 2.56 -25.96 12.47
C PHE A 267 1.26 -26.60 11.98
N LEU A 268 1.06 -26.66 10.66
CA LEU A 268 -0.13 -27.27 10.06
C LEU A 268 -0.21 -28.77 10.37
N GLN A 269 0.89 -29.50 10.24
CA GLN A 269 0.96 -30.93 10.61
C GLN A 269 0.58 -31.15 12.07
N THR A 270 1.06 -30.30 12.98
CA THR A 270 0.74 -30.37 14.41
C THR A 270 -0.74 -30.07 14.66
N GLN A 271 -1.29 -29.01 14.06
CA GLN A 271 -2.70 -28.66 14.18
C GLN A 271 -3.61 -29.77 13.65
N ASN A 272 -3.26 -30.39 12.53
CA ASN A 272 -3.99 -31.52 11.97
C ASN A 272 -3.91 -32.75 12.87
N ALA A 273 -2.72 -33.08 13.37
CA ALA A 273 -2.53 -34.23 14.26
C ALA A 273 -3.33 -34.08 15.57
N LEU A 274 -3.45 -32.86 16.10
CA LEU A 274 -4.29 -32.55 17.27
C LEU A 274 -5.79 -32.60 16.96
N SER A 275 -6.19 -32.24 15.74
CA SER A 275 -7.59 -32.18 15.32
C SER A 275 -8.14 -33.55 14.88
N GLN A 276 -7.27 -34.43 14.37
CA GLN A 276 -7.62 -35.78 13.95
C GLN A 276 -7.87 -36.69 15.17
N LYS A 277 -9.13 -36.79 15.59
CA LYS A 277 -9.55 -37.69 16.68
C LYS A 277 -9.54 -39.17 16.30
N LEU A 278 -9.53 -39.49 15.01
CA LEU A 278 -9.63 -40.86 14.48
C LEU A 278 -8.58 -41.05 13.38
N ARG A 279 -7.84 -42.16 13.44
CA ARG A 279 -6.91 -42.58 12.38
C ARG A 279 -7.37 -43.90 11.79
N SER A 280 -7.34 -44.00 10.46
CA SER A 280 -7.67 -45.25 9.79
C SER A 280 -6.60 -46.31 10.11
N VAL A 281 -7.05 -47.51 10.48
CA VAL A 281 -6.16 -48.66 10.74
C VAL A 281 -5.68 -49.29 9.43
N ARG A 282 -6.40 -49.05 8.32
CA ARG A 282 -6.07 -49.54 6.98
C ARG A 282 -5.73 -48.38 6.06
N GLN A 283 -4.88 -48.65 5.06
CA GLN A 283 -4.56 -47.67 4.02
C GLN A 283 -5.85 -47.16 3.35
N LEU A 284 -5.90 -45.85 3.13
CA LEU A 284 -7.01 -45.20 2.43
C LEU A 284 -7.09 -45.71 0.99
N ARG A 285 -8.31 -45.90 0.48
CA ARG A 285 -8.57 -46.19 -0.93
C ARG A 285 -8.75 -44.87 -1.69
N ASP A 286 -8.51 -44.87 -2.99
CA ASP A 286 -8.58 -43.68 -3.83
C ASP A 286 -9.91 -42.92 -3.68
N GLY A 287 -11.04 -43.62 -3.61
CA GLY A 287 -12.35 -43.01 -3.41
C GLY A 287 -12.55 -42.31 -2.06
N HIS A 288 -11.72 -42.60 -1.05
CA HIS A 288 -11.80 -41.93 0.26
C HIS A 288 -11.06 -40.58 0.27
N ILE A 289 -10.10 -40.39 -0.63
CA ILE A 289 -9.23 -39.20 -0.64
C ILE A 289 -10.04 -37.93 -0.94
N PRO A 290 -10.90 -37.87 -1.98
CA PRO A 290 -11.71 -36.68 -2.24
C PRO A 290 -12.62 -36.30 -1.07
N ALA A 291 -13.24 -37.28 -0.41
CA ALA A 291 -14.11 -37.04 0.74
C ALA A 291 -13.33 -36.50 1.95
N LEU A 292 -12.11 -36.98 2.18
CA LEU A 292 -11.24 -36.50 3.24
C LEU A 292 -10.69 -35.10 2.93
N LEU A 293 -10.34 -34.81 1.68
CA LEU A 293 -9.95 -33.46 1.26
C LEU A 293 -11.10 -32.48 1.40
N ALA A 294 -12.29 -32.84 0.93
CA ALA A 294 -13.50 -32.04 0.99
C ALA A 294 -13.94 -31.72 2.44
N SER A 295 -13.76 -32.67 3.36
CA SER A 295 -14.06 -32.50 4.79
C SER A 295 -12.96 -31.79 5.60
N GLY A 296 -11.83 -31.47 4.96
CA GLY A 296 -10.66 -30.86 5.59
C GLY A 296 -9.82 -31.82 6.45
N GLY A 297 -10.10 -33.13 6.36
CA GLY A 297 -9.33 -34.16 7.06
C GLY A 297 -7.89 -34.31 6.57
N LEU A 298 -7.57 -33.75 5.41
CA LEU A 298 -6.25 -33.70 4.78
C LEU A 298 -5.78 -32.26 4.49
N ASP A 299 -6.28 -31.26 5.22
CA ASP A 299 -5.80 -29.88 5.12
C ASP A 299 -4.27 -29.84 5.34
N GLY A 300 -3.55 -28.94 4.68
CA GLY A 300 -2.11 -28.78 4.83
C GLY A 300 -1.31 -29.27 3.62
N HIS A 301 -0.04 -29.61 3.86
CA HIS A 301 0.90 -29.95 2.79
C HIS A 301 0.68 -31.39 2.30
N LEU A 302 0.49 -31.54 1.00
CA LEU A 302 0.42 -32.80 0.28
C LEU A 302 1.49 -32.82 -0.81
N GLU A 303 2.03 -33.99 -1.07
CA GLU A 303 3.05 -34.21 -2.10
C GLU A 303 2.69 -35.47 -2.87
N ASP A 304 2.72 -35.36 -4.19
CA ASP A 304 2.51 -36.48 -5.13
C ASP A 304 3.51 -36.38 -6.30
N GLU A 305 3.33 -37.22 -7.32
CA GLU A 305 4.18 -37.22 -8.51
C GLU A 305 4.06 -35.93 -9.36
N GLN A 306 2.99 -35.15 -9.19
CA GLN A 306 2.70 -33.93 -9.95
C GLN A 306 3.25 -32.68 -9.27
N GLY A 307 3.46 -32.71 -7.95
CA GLY A 307 4.14 -31.65 -7.22
C GLY A 307 3.80 -31.59 -5.74
N ARG A 308 4.05 -30.41 -5.17
CA ARG A 308 3.76 -30.09 -3.77
C ARG A 308 2.59 -29.11 -3.70
N PHE A 309 1.58 -29.43 -2.92
CA PHE A 309 0.35 -28.68 -2.80
C PHE A 309 0.04 -28.31 -1.35
N LEU A 310 -0.42 -27.09 -1.12
CA LEU A 310 -1.07 -26.70 0.13
C LEU A 310 -2.59 -26.77 -0.08
N VAL A 311 -3.24 -27.74 0.54
CA VAL A 311 -4.65 -28.04 0.32
C VAL A 311 -5.51 -27.62 1.50
N ARG A 312 -6.73 -27.16 1.21
CA ARG A 312 -7.76 -26.86 2.20
C ARG A 312 -9.15 -27.23 1.70
N GLY A 313 -9.83 -28.10 2.46
CA GLY A 313 -11.26 -28.33 2.35
C GLY A 313 -12.04 -27.14 2.90
N THR A 314 -12.99 -26.62 2.13
CA THR A 314 -13.86 -25.53 2.58
C THR A 314 -15.30 -25.78 2.17
N VAL A 315 -16.24 -25.35 3.01
CA VAL A 315 -17.67 -25.40 2.71
C VAL A 315 -18.14 -23.97 2.47
N GLN A 316 -18.49 -23.67 1.22
CA GLN A 316 -19.09 -22.40 0.86
C GLN A 316 -20.62 -22.51 0.97
N THR A 317 -21.22 -21.63 1.76
CA THR A 317 -22.69 -21.52 1.80
C THR A 317 -23.14 -20.55 0.72
N VAL A 318 -23.89 -21.04 -0.27
CA VAL A 318 -24.46 -20.27 -1.36
C VAL A 318 -25.97 -20.18 -1.16
N MET A 319 -26.53 -18.99 -1.34
CA MET A 319 -27.98 -18.78 -1.31
C MET A 319 -28.50 -19.00 -2.73
N GLU A 320 -29.21 -20.09 -2.95
CA GLU A 320 -29.90 -20.36 -4.22
C GLU A 320 -31.30 -19.73 -4.11
N VAL A 321 -31.53 -18.69 -4.92
CA VAL A 321 -32.83 -18.01 -4.98
C VAL A 321 -33.67 -18.75 -6.00
N LEU A 322 -34.71 -19.45 -5.53
CA LEU A 322 -35.71 -20.06 -6.38
C LEU A 322 -36.84 -19.03 -6.57
N GLU A 323 -37.00 -18.55 -7.80
CA GLU A 323 -38.16 -17.74 -8.17
C GLU A 323 -39.41 -18.63 -8.12
N GLY A 324 -40.36 -18.29 -7.25
CA GLY A 324 -41.62 -19.00 -7.14
C GLY A 324 -42.54 -18.70 -8.33
N ALA A 325 -43.23 -19.73 -8.82
CA ALA A 325 -44.25 -19.60 -9.87
C ALA A 325 -45.39 -18.66 -9.44
N GLU A 326 -45.94 -17.92 -10.41
CA GLU A 326 -47.06 -17.00 -10.21
C GLU A 326 -48.29 -17.75 -9.68
N ALA A 327 -48.85 -17.31 -8.55
CA ALA A 327 -50.18 -17.71 -8.10
C ALA A 327 -51.18 -16.63 -8.54
N GLU A 328 -52.30 -17.05 -9.14
CA GLU A 328 -53.31 -16.17 -9.74
C GLU A 328 -54.03 -15.22 -8.76
N GLU A 329 -54.33 -14.04 -9.33
CA GLU A 329 -55.31 -12.99 -9.00
C GLU A 329 -55.74 -12.86 -7.52
N THR A 330 -55.13 -11.96 -6.73
CA THR A 330 -55.60 -10.55 -6.70
C THR A 330 -54.63 -9.59 -6.00
N GLN A 331 -53.43 -10.04 -5.61
CA GLN A 331 -52.36 -9.17 -5.10
C GLN A 331 -51.00 -9.76 -5.50
N LYS A 332 -50.22 -9.06 -6.34
CA LYS A 332 -48.86 -9.46 -6.71
C LYS A 332 -47.95 -9.45 -5.47
N LYS A 333 -47.87 -10.58 -4.78
CA LYS A 333 -46.82 -10.88 -3.81
C LYS A 333 -45.84 -11.85 -4.45
N THR A 334 -44.68 -11.34 -4.84
CA THR A 334 -43.57 -12.18 -5.29
C THR A 334 -42.97 -12.89 -4.07
N VAL A 335 -43.26 -14.18 -3.90
CA VAL A 335 -42.64 -14.98 -2.85
C VAL A 335 -41.28 -15.46 -3.36
N THR A 336 -40.22 -14.80 -2.90
CA THR A 336 -38.84 -15.22 -3.17
C THR A 336 -38.44 -16.26 -2.14
N THR A 337 -38.28 -17.51 -2.55
CA THR A 337 -37.79 -18.57 -1.65
C THR A 337 -36.28 -18.69 -1.80
N SER A 338 -35.55 -18.36 -0.75
CA SER A 338 -34.09 -18.51 -0.73
C SER A 338 -33.69 -19.77 0.04
N VAL A 339 -33.02 -20.71 -0.63
CA VAL A 339 -32.54 -21.95 -0.01
C VAL A 339 -31.04 -21.84 0.23
N ARG A 340 -30.60 -22.16 1.46
CA ARG A 340 -29.17 -22.29 1.78
C ARG A 340 -28.64 -23.60 1.22
N LYS A 341 -27.67 -23.53 0.31
CA LYS A 341 -26.96 -24.68 -0.25
C LYS A 341 -25.50 -24.65 0.21
N HIS A 342 -25.02 -25.77 0.71
CA HIS A 342 -23.62 -25.94 1.09
C HIS A 342 -22.89 -26.61 -0.07
N ILE A 343 -21.98 -25.88 -0.71
CA ILE A 343 -21.10 -26.39 -1.77
C ILE A 343 -19.75 -26.65 -1.14
N THR A 344 -19.33 -27.91 -1.14
CA THR A 344 -17.98 -28.27 -0.67
C THR A 344 -17.00 -27.99 -1.81
N GLN A 345 -15.87 -27.38 -1.49
CA GLN A 345 -14.82 -27.04 -2.42
C GLN A 345 -13.48 -27.45 -1.82
N ILE A 346 -12.58 -27.90 -2.68
CA ILE A 346 -11.18 -28.13 -2.31
C ILE A 346 -10.37 -27.03 -2.99
N LEU A 347 -9.65 -26.26 -2.17
CA LEU A 347 -8.68 -25.28 -2.63
C LEU A 347 -7.30 -25.92 -2.53
N ALA A 348 -6.57 -26.00 -3.63
CA ALA A 348 -5.21 -26.48 -3.66
C ALA A 348 -4.29 -25.40 -4.20
N TRP A 349 -3.26 -25.03 -3.46
CA TRP A 349 -2.23 -24.12 -3.94
C TRP A 349 -1.01 -24.94 -4.36
N ASP A 350 -0.73 -24.96 -5.66
CA ASP A 350 0.48 -25.59 -6.19
C ASP A 350 1.70 -24.75 -5.77
N LEU A 351 2.59 -25.30 -4.95
CA LEU A 351 3.75 -24.59 -4.41
C LEU A 351 4.91 -24.52 -5.41
N SER A 352 4.82 -25.20 -6.55
CA SER A 352 5.85 -25.22 -7.59
C SER A 352 5.71 -24.00 -8.52
N ASN A 353 4.47 -23.61 -8.81
CA ASN A 353 4.14 -22.49 -9.70
C ASN A 353 3.24 -21.43 -9.04
N PHE A 354 2.89 -21.62 -7.77
CA PHE A 354 2.03 -20.76 -6.96
C PHE A 354 0.64 -20.50 -7.57
N GLN A 355 0.10 -21.45 -8.32
CA GLN A 355 -1.27 -21.36 -8.83
C GLN A 355 -2.30 -21.90 -7.83
N LEU A 356 -3.40 -21.15 -7.68
CA LEU A 356 -4.55 -21.60 -6.90
C LEU A 356 -5.48 -22.41 -7.80
N ILE A 357 -5.60 -23.69 -7.51
CA ILE A 357 -6.49 -24.65 -8.15
C ILE A 357 -7.76 -24.76 -7.30
N ARG A 358 -8.92 -24.72 -7.96
CA ARG A 358 -10.22 -24.92 -7.32
C ARG A 358 -10.85 -26.18 -7.88
N ILE A 359 -11.14 -27.13 -6.99
CA ILE A 359 -11.78 -28.39 -7.32
C ILE A 359 -13.15 -28.39 -6.64
N SER A 360 -14.21 -28.48 -7.44
CA SER A 360 -15.61 -28.49 -7.00
C SER A 360 -16.19 -29.88 -7.00
#